data_AF-A0A4Q5ZDY0-F1
#
_entry.id   AF-A0A4Q5ZDY0-F1
#
_cell.length_a   1.000
_cell.length_b   1.000
_cell.length_c   1.000
_cell.angle_alpha   90.00
_cell.angle_beta   90.00
_cell.angle_gamma   90.00
#
_symmetry.space_group_name_H-M   'P 1'
#
loop_
_entity.id
_entity.type
_entity.pdbx_description
1 polymer ?
#
loop_
_entity_poly.entity_id
_entity_poly.type
_entity_poly.pdbx_seq_one_letter_code
_entity_poly.pdbx_strand_id
1 'polypeptide(L)'
;YLADLTSRYNAKTGASKAYTQKHRARMADPRVVSGFKPATKELVYSLVIERSKGSRMWDIDGNEYIDALNGFGSNMLGYQPDVIQKALIEQIEKGYEIGPQHELAGEVCDLICDFTGFDRSGLCNTGSEAVVGAMRIARTVTGRSIIVAFAGSYHGINDEVIVRGSKKLKTFPAAPGIMPEAVQNMLILDYGTDEALQIIESRAHEIAAVLVEPVQSRRADFVPIEFLKKLRKLTEDTQTVLIFDEVISGFRFHPGGVQGMWGIKADIGTYGKVAGGGLSIGIVAGRKEYMDALDGGYWQYGDGSIPEVGVTYFAGTFVRHPLALAGTKASLQYMKEKGPKLQEDLNANTQYIADTVNAMCRRLKVPIFIVQYGSLWRIRFLADYHYQELFFVLMRDKGIHILEGFPCYMTTAHSKEDIQRMIACFEESLTELIAVGFIPAYEHPAADENKNLNQPPVPGAKLGKDKDGNPAWFVSDEKEPVKYLMVTE
;
A
#
# COMPACT_ATOMS: atom_id res chain seq x y z
N TYR A 1 -26.43 -15.78 19.65
CA TYR A 1 -25.86 -15.14 18.45
C TYR A 1 -24.56 -15.78 17.98
N LEU A 2 -23.43 -15.70 18.71
CA LEU A 2 -22.13 -16.23 18.23
C LEU A 2 -22.17 -17.70 17.78
N ALA A 3 -22.86 -18.57 18.51
CA ALA A 3 -23.03 -19.98 18.14
C ALA A 3 -23.82 -20.14 16.82
N ASP A 4 -24.85 -19.32 16.61
CA ASP A 4 -25.65 -19.31 15.38
C ASP A 4 -24.82 -18.81 14.19
N LEU A 5 -24.15 -17.65 14.33
CA LEU A 5 -23.21 -17.12 13.34
C LEU A 5 -22.14 -18.16 12.98
N THR A 6 -21.59 -18.82 13.98
CA THR A 6 -20.58 -19.87 13.79
C THR A 6 -21.14 -21.06 13.03
N SER A 7 -22.35 -21.52 13.35
CA SER A 7 -22.99 -22.63 12.65
C SER A 7 -23.27 -22.29 11.19
N ARG A 8 -23.88 -21.13 10.92
CA ARG A 8 -24.25 -20.72 9.56
C ARG A 8 -23.03 -20.43 8.69
N TYR A 9 -22.02 -19.74 9.23
CA TYR A 9 -20.79 -19.46 8.49
C TYR A 9 -20.05 -20.76 8.17
N ASN A 10 -19.91 -21.67 9.14
CA ASN A 10 -19.27 -22.97 8.90
C ASN A 10 -20.09 -23.89 7.99
N ALA A 11 -21.41 -23.75 7.92
CA ALA A 11 -22.23 -24.45 6.94
C ALA A 11 -21.97 -23.91 5.51
N LYS A 12 -21.78 -22.59 5.38
CA LYS A 12 -21.45 -21.95 4.11
C LYS A 12 -20.03 -22.29 3.63
N THR A 13 -19.04 -22.22 4.51
CA THR A 13 -17.60 -22.28 4.16
C THR A 13 -16.89 -23.50 4.76
N GLY A 14 -17.61 -24.63 4.85
CA GLY A 14 -17.18 -25.83 5.55
C GLY A 14 -15.95 -26.49 4.95
N ALA A 15 -15.85 -26.53 3.62
CA ALA A 15 -14.70 -27.08 2.91
C ALA A 15 -13.47 -26.20 3.10
N SER A 16 -13.59 -24.87 3.11
CA SER A 16 -12.48 -23.96 3.44
C SER A 16 -11.90 -24.21 4.84
N LYS A 17 -12.78 -24.44 5.84
CA LYS A 17 -12.38 -24.81 7.20
C LYS A 17 -11.69 -26.18 7.24
N ALA A 18 -12.28 -27.18 6.58
CA ALA A 18 -11.74 -28.54 6.53
C ALA A 18 -10.37 -28.58 5.83
N TYR A 19 -10.21 -27.84 4.73
CA TYR A 19 -8.94 -27.64 4.03
C TYR A 19 -7.89 -27.07 4.99
N THR A 20 -8.24 -25.98 5.67
CA THR A 20 -7.33 -25.34 6.65
C THR A 20 -6.90 -26.34 7.72
N GLN A 21 -7.82 -27.10 8.31
CA GLN A 21 -7.50 -28.09 9.34
C GLN A 21 -6.60 -29.22 8.81
N LYS A 22 -6.87 -29.72 7.61
CA LYS A 22 -6.10 -30.79 6.97
C LYS A 22 -4.66 -30.37 6.67
N HIS A 23 -4.47 -29.13 6.23
CA HIS A 23 -3.17 -28.66 5.71
C HIS A 23 -2.32 -27.91 6.73
N ARG A 24 -2.90 -27.38 7.82
CA ARG A 24 -2.20 -26.54 8.82
C ARG A 24 -0.94 -27.17 9.42
N ALA A 25 -0.89 -28.50 9.56
CA ALA A 25 0.28 -29.19 10.09
C ALA A 25 1.50 -29.19 9.14
N ARG A 26 1.29 -28.92 7.84
CA ARG A 26 2.34 -28.93 6.81
C ARG A 26 2.50 -27.59 6.09
N MET A 27 1.45 -26.79 6.02
CA MET A 27 1.43 -25.47 5.39
C MET A 27 1.51 -24.39 6.48
N ALA A 28 2.72 -23.92 6.77
CA ALA A 28 2.95 -22.80 7.66
C ALA A 28 2.64 -21.49 6.93
N ASP A 29 1.59 -20.79 7.37
CA ASP A 29 1.15 -19.52 6.80
C ASP A 29 0.93 -18.51 7.93
N PRO A 30 1.64 -17.38 7.98
CA PRO A 30 1.47 -16.38 9.04
C PRO A 30 0.07 -15.73 9.03
N ARG A 31 -0.71 -15.85 7.97
CA ARG A 31 -2.04 -15.25 7.88
C ARG A 31 -3.09 -15.99 8.70
N VAL A 32 -2.92 -17.29 8.94
CA VAL A 32 -3.97 -18.12 9.60
C VAL A 32 -4.07 -17.92 11.10
N VAL A 33 -3.15 -17.16 11.71
CA VAL A 33 -3.20 -16.76 13.13
C VAL A 33 -3.76 -15.34 13.32
N SER A 34 -3.84 -14.55 12.24
CA SER A 34 -4.39 -13.19 12.31
C SER A 34 -5.86 -13.25 12.73
N GLY A 35 -6.21 -12.51 13.78
CA GLY A 35 -7.57 -12.51 14.35
C GLY A 35 -7.89 -13.71 15.26
N PHE A 36 -6.92 -14.57 15.59
CA PHE A 36 -7.18 -15.69 16.51
C PHE A 36 -7.58 -15.20 17.91
N LYS A 37 -8.78 -15.59 18.33
CA LYS A 37 -9.25 -15.46 19.71
C LYS A 37 -9.90 -16.78 20.13
N PRO A 38 -9.67 -17.29 21.36
CA PRO A 38 -10.30 -18.52 21.82
C PRO A 38 -11.84 -18.53 21.67
N ALA A 39 -12.49 -17.37 21.82
CA ALA A 39 -13.94 -17.24 21.71
C ALA A 39 -14.49 -17.33 20.28
N THR A 40 -13.70 -16.97 19.26
CA THR A 40 -14.12 -16.92 17.85
C THR A 40 -13.29 -17.84 16.96
N LYS A 41 -12.44 -18.70 17.52
CA LYS A 41 -11.53 -19.61 16.78
C LYS A 41 -12.21 -20.43 15.68
N GLU A 42 -13.48 -20.78 15.87
CA GLU A 42 -14.28 -21.57 14.92
C GLU A 42 -14.70 -20.77 13.67
N LEU A 43 -14.38 -19.47 13.61
CA LEU A 43 -14.56 -18.55 12.49
C LEU A 43 -13.22 -18.09 11.87
N VAL A 44 -12.07 -18.53 12.44
CA VAL A 44 -10.74 -18.03 12.07
C VAL A 44 -10.05 -19.00 11.12
N TYR A 45 -10.31 -18.80 9.83
CA TYR A 45 -9.65 -19.48 8.72
C TYR A 45 -9.84 -18.67 7.43
N SER A 46 -8.94 -18.85 6.46
CA SER A 46 -9.04 -18.22 5.15
C SER A 46 -10.06 -18.94 4.28
N LEU A 47 -10.80 -18.18 3.46
CA LEU A 47 -11.55 -18.77 2.34
C LEU A 47 -10.56 -19.34 1.33
N VAL A 48 -10.82 -20.54 0.85
CA VAL A 48 -9.97 -21.20 -0.16
C VAL A 48 -10.64 -21.03 -1.51
N ILE A 49 -9.99 -20.29 -2.41
CA ILE A 49 -10.54 -19.89 -3.70
C ILE A 49 -10.21 -20.93 -4.77
N GLU A 50 -11.22 -21.37 -5.52
CA GLU A 50 -11.07 -22.29 -6.66
C GLU A 50 -10.85 -21.52 -7.97
N ARG A 51 -11.61 -20.43 -8.19
CA ARG A 51 -11.57 -19.65 -9.43
C ARG A 51 -11.95 -18.18 -9.21
N SER A 52 -11.58 -17.32 -10.16
CA SER A 52 -11.93 -15.90 -10.16
C SER A 52 -12.05 -15.33 -11.58
N LYS A 53 -12.89 -14.30 -11.79
CA LYS A 53 -13.04 -13.56 -13.06
C LYS A 53 -13.69 -12.21 -12.77
N GLY A 54 -13.19 -11.14 -13.39
CA GLY A 54 -13.69 -9.78 -13.14
C GLY A 54 -13.53 -9.38 -11.67
N SER A 55 -14.59 -8.90 -11.04
CA SER A 55 -14.63 -8.57 -9.61
C SER A 55 -15.04 -9.76 -8.71
N ARG A 56 -15.12 -10.98 -9.26
CA ARG A 56 -15.66 -12.16 -8.57
C ARG A 56 -14.63 -13.22 -8.25
N MET A 57 -14.85 -13.89 -7.12
CA MET A 57 -14.17 -15.12 -6.71
C MET A 57 -15.18 -16.18 -6.30
N TRP A 58 -14.84 -17.45 -6.51
CA TRP A 58 -15.62 -18.59 -6.04
C TRP A 58 -14.74 -19.47 -5.17
N ASP A 59 -15.19 -19.75 -3.95
CA ASP A 59 -14.49 -20.67 -3.05
C ASP A 59 -14.72 -22.14 -3.43
N ILE A 60 -13.98 -23.04 -2.77
CA ILE A 60 -14.09 -24.49 -2.96
C ILE A 60 -15.41 -25.09 -2.44
N ASP A 61 -16.26 -24.28 -1.78
CA ASP A 61 -17.62 -24.63 -1.40
C ASP A 61 -18.64 -24.20 -2.49
N GLY A 62 -18.18 -23.49 -3.54
CA GLY A 62 -19.00 -22.97 -4.63
C GLY A 62 -19.65 -21.61 -4.35
N ASN A 63 -19.33 -20.97 -3.22
CA ASN A 63 -19.88 -19.66 -2.88
C ASN A 63 -19.24 -18.57 -3.73
N GLU A 64 -20.05 -17.67 -4.26
CA GLU A 64 -19.58 -16.47 -4.96
C GLU A 64 -19.32 -15.30 -3.99
N TYR A 65 -18.25 -14.56 -4.27
CA TYR A 65 -17.89 -13.34 -3.56
C TYR A 65 -17.58 -12.20 -4.53
N ILE A 66 -18.05 -11.00 -4.21
CA ILE A 66 -17.48 -9.74 -4.72
C ILE A 66 -16.19 -9.48 -3.95
N ASP A 67 -15.06 -9.37 -4.63
CA ASP A 67 -13.78 -9.12 -3.99
C ASP A 67 -13.53 -7.63 -3.79
N ALA A 68 -13.50 -7.17 -2.55
CA ALA A 68 -13.09 -5.80 -2.21
C ALA A 68 -11.59 -5.71 -1.86
N LEU A 69 -10.93 -6.83 -1.52
CA LEU A 69 -9.51 -6.89 -1.18
C LEU A 69 -8.62 -6.81 -2.43
N ASN A 70 -9.07 -7.41 -3.54
CA ASN A 70 -8.48 -7.33 -4.89
C ASN A 70 -6.97 -7.61 -4.94
N GLY A 71 -6.55 -8.72 -4.32
CA GLY A 71 -5.15 -9.14 -4.28
C GLY A 71 -4.24 -8.11 -3.60
N PHE A 72 -4.72 -7.50 -2.51
CA PHE A 72 -4.02 -6.45 -1.77
C PHE A 72 -3.67 -5.24 -2.65
N GLY A 73 -4.54 -4.93 -3.61
CA GLY A 73 -4.37 -3.82 -4.55
C GLY A 73 -3.55 -4.14 -5.80
N SER A 74 -3.27 -5.42 -6.09
CA SER A 74 -2.54 -5.80 -7.31
C SER A 74 -3.45 -5.88 -8.55
N ASN A 75 -4.70 -6.30 -8.38
CA ASN A 75 -5.60 -6.62 -9.50
C ASN A 75 -6.48 -5.43 -9.91
N MET A 76 -5.88 -4.29 -10.28
CA MET A 76 -6.64 -3.08 -10.65
C MET A 76 -7.61 -3.31 -11.83
N LEU A 77 -7.29 -4.22 -12.75
CA LEU A 77 -8.14 -4.55 -13.90
C LEU A 77 -9.16 -5.66 -13.61
N GLY A 78 -9.24 -6.13 -12.36
CA GLY A 78 -9.96 -7.35 -11.99
C GLY A 78 -9.18 -8.63 -12.28
N TYR A 79 -9.81 -9.77 -12.06
CA TYR A 79 -9.26 -11.10 -12.30
C TYR A 79 -9.43 -11.55 -13.75
N GLN A 80 -8.38 -12.14 -14.33
CA GLN A 80 -8.35 -12.63 -15.71
C GLN A 80 -8.89 -11.62 -16.74
N PRO A 81 -8.44 -10.36 -16.75
CA PRO A 81 -8.82 -9.43 -17.81
C PRO A 81 -8.32 -9.95 -19.16
N ASP A 82 -9.15 -9.87 -20.19
CA ASP A 82 -8.91 -10.55 -21.46
C ASP A 82 -7.59 -10.14 -22.12
N VAL A 83 -7.19 -8.86 -21.98
CA VAL A 83 -5.91 -8.34 -22.50
C VAL A 83 -4.69 -8.98 -21.86
N ILE A 84 -4.75 -9.29 -20.56
CA ILE A 84 -3.65 -9.97 -19.85
C ILE A 84 -3.70 -11.46 -20.15
N GLN A 85 -4.89 -12.08 -20.09
CA GLN A 85 -5.05 -13.51 -20.38
C GLN A 85 -4.49 -13.86 -21.77
N LYS A 86 -4.83 -13.05 -22.78
CA LYS A 86 -4.32 -13.22 -24.14
C LYS A 86 -2.79 -13.14 -24.18
N ALA A 87 -2.20 -12.11 -23.58
CA ALA A 87 -0.74 -11.93 -23.58
C ALA A 87 -0.01 -13.09 -22.88
N LEU A 88 -0.59 -13.64 -21.83
CA LEU A 88 -0.01 -14.79 -21.12
C LEU A 88 -0.09 -16.08 -21.94
N ILE A 89 -1.23 -16.36 -22.57
CA ILE A 89 -1.37 -17.53 -23.45
C ILE A 89 -0.37 -17.43 -24.61
N GLU A 90 -0.30 -16.28 -25.27
CA GLU A 90 0.65 -16.05 -26.37
C GLU A 90 2.12 -16.24 -25.93
N GLN A 91 2.47 -15.80 -24.72
CA GLN A 91 3.81 -16.01 -24.18
C GLN A 91 4.06 -17.48 -23.85
N ILE A 92 3.08 -18.20 -23.28
CA ILE A 92 3.22 -19.65 -22.98
C ILE A 92 3.52 -20.45 -24.25
N GLU A 93 2.85 -20.14 -25.36
CA GLU A 93 3.10 -20.80 -26.65
C GLU A 93 4.49 -20.52 -27.22
N LYS A 94 5.14 -19.41 -26.82
CA LYS A 94 6.51 -19.09 -27.20
C LYS A 94 7.57 -19.71 -26.29
N GLY A 95 7.26 -19.91 -25.02
CA GLY A 95 8.21 -20.32 -23.99
C GLY A 95 8.36 -19.30 -22.86
N TYR A 96 9.07 -19.69 -21.80
CA TYR A 96 9.28 -18.86 -20.60
C TYR A 96 10.64 -19.13 -19.95
N GLU A 97 11.68 -19.08 -20.77
CA GLU A 97 13.05 -19.41 -20.38
C GLU A 97 13.59 -18.43 -19.34
N ILE A 98 14.39 -18.96 -18.42
CA ILE A 98 15.11 -18.21 -17.40
C ILE A 98 16.61 -18.33 -17.68
N GLY A 99 17.34 -17.22 -17.57
CA GLY A 99 18.79 -17.15 -17.76
C GLY A 99 19.18 -16.17 -18.87
N PRO A 100 18.75 -16.38 -20.12
CA PRO A 100 18.93 -15.40 -21.19
C PRO A 100 18.17 -14.09 -20.95
N GLN A 101 18.57 -13.03 -21.65
CA GLN A 101 17.79 -11.79 -21.73
C GLN A 101 16.50 -12.05 -22.55
N HIS A 102 15.35 -11.58 -22.07
CA HIS A 102 14.09 -11.69 -22.79
C HIS A 102 13.77 -10.41 -23.59
N GLU A 103 13.19 -10.56 -24.80
CA GLU A 103 12.93 -9.44 -25.74
C GLU A 103 12.03 -8.35 -25.13
N LEU A 104 11.04 -8.75 -24.33
CA LEU A 104 10.07 -7.83 -23.75
C LEU A 104 10.64 -6.90 -22.66
N ALA A 105 11.85 -7.18 -22.16
CA ALA A 105 12.41 -6.41 -21.04
C ALA A 105 12.63 -4.94 -21.42
N GLY A 106 13.11 -4.67 -22.64
CA GLY A 106 13.32 -3.30 -23.14
C GLY A 106 12.01 -2.52 -23.24
N GLU A 107 11.03 -3.07 -23.98
CA GLU A 107 9.72 -2.42 -24.16
C GLU A 107 8.97 -2.16 -22.85
N VAL A 108 9.08 -3.08 -21.87
CA VAL A 108 8.50 -2.87 -20.53
C VAL A 108 9.17 -1.70 -19.83
N CYS A 109 10.51 -1.61 -19.87
CA CYS A 109 11.24 -0.48 -19.30
C CYS A 109 10.88 0.84 -19.99
N ASP A 110 10.73 0.86 -21.32
CA ASP A 110 10.31 2.05 -22.07
C ASP A 110 8.92 2.52 -21.62
N LEU A 111 7.95 1.61 -21.51
CA LEU A 111 6.61 1.93 -21.02
C LEU A 111 6.64 2.49 -19.58
N ILE A 112 7.44 1.91 -18.70
CA ILE A 112 7.61 2.41 -17.32
C ILE A 112 8.16 3.84 -17.34
N CYS A 113 9.18 4.11 -18.16
CA CYS A 113 9.79 5.43 -18.28
C CYS A 113 8.79 6.44 -18.88
N ASP A 114 8.02 6.06 -19.89
CA ASP A 114 6.94 6.87 -20.48
C ASP A 114 5.90 7.32 -19.43
N PHE A 115 5.42 6.38 -18.60
CA PHE A 115 4.42 6.71 -17.57
C PHE A 115 4.96 7.56 -16.44
N THR A 116 6.18 7.24 -16.00
CA THR A 116 6.75 7.83 -14.80
C THR A 116 7.51 9.12 -15.08
N GLY A 117 7.98 9.32 -16.31
CA GLY A 117 8.90 10.39 -16.69
C GLY A 117 10.28 10.24 -16.04
N PHE A 118 10.72 9.01 -15.75
CA PHE A 118 12.09 8.72 -15.31
C PHE A 118 12.97 8.34 -16.49
N ASP A 119 14.29 8.47 -16.33
CA ASP A 119 15.23 8.23 -17.43
C ASP A 119 15.49 6.74 -17.65
N ARG A 120 15.52 5.96 -16.57
CA ARG A 120 15.88 4.54 -16.59
C ARG A 120 15.04 3.75 -15.60
N SER A 121 14.79 2.47 -15.90
CA SER A 121 14.17 1.52 -14.98
C SER A 121 14.89 0.17 -14.95
N GLY A 122 14.95 -0.41 -13.75
CA GLY A 122 15.36 -1.79 -13.48
C GLY A 122 14.20 -2.62 -12.95
N LEU A 123 14.22 -3.93 -13.24
CA LEU A 123 13.17 -4.87 -12.89
C LEU A 123 13.63 -5.84 -11.79
N CYS A 124 12.69 -6.26 -10.94
CA CYS A 124 12.88 -7.27 -9.92
C CYS A 124 11.57 -8.06 -9.69
N ASN A 125 11.53 -8.96 -8.71
CA ASN A 125 10.38 -9.86 -8.54
C ASN A 125 9.28 -9.27 -7.67
N THR A 126 9.61 -8.39 -6.71
CA THR A 126 8.65 -7.89 -5.73
C THR A 126 8.91 -6.43 -5.37
N GLY A 127 7.90 -5.74 -4.84
CA GLY A 127 8.07 -4.40 -4.29
C GLY A 127 9.11 -4.33 -3.17
N SER A 128 9.25 -5.38 -2.34
CA SER A 128 10.30 -5.45 -1.32
C SER A 128 11.70 -5.45 -1.93
N GLU A 129 11.91 -6.19 -3.03
CA GLU A 129 13.18 -6.16 -3.76
C GLU A 129 13.44 -4.78 -4.38
N ALA A 130 12.40 -4.11 -4.89
CA ALA A 130 12.52 -2.76 -5.43
C ALA A 130 12.96 -1.75 -4.37
N VAL A 131 12.38 -1.80 -3.16
CA VAL A 131 12.80 -0.96 -2.02
C VAL A 131 14.26 -1.23 -1.65
N VAL A 132 14.66 -2.50 -1.54
CA VAL A 132 16.06 -2.86 -1.25
C VAL A 132 16.99 -2.34 -2.34
N GLY A 133 16.61 -2.47 -3.61
CA GLY A 133 17.36 -1.93 -4.74
C GLY A 133 17.54 -0.42 -4.64
N ALA A 134 16.45 0.33 -4.38
CA ALA A 134 16.48 1.78 -4.25
C ALA A 134 17.36 2.24 -3.07
N MET A 135 17.26 1.58 -1.90
CA MET A 135 18.11 1.87 -0.74
C MET A 135 19.60 1.62 -1.04
N ARG A 136 19.92 0.53 -1.74
CA ARG A 136 21.31 0.22 -2.15
C ARG A 136 21.85 1.23 -3.15
N ILE A 137 21.07 1.58 -4.17
CA ILE A 137 21.42 2.62 -5.14
C ILE A 137 21.75 3.93 -4.41
N ALA A 138 20.88 4.39 -3.52
CA ALA A 138 21.10 5.64 -2.82
C ALA A 138 22.37 5.65 -1.97
N ARG A 139 22.66 4.55 -1.25
CA ARG A 139 23.90 4.40 -0.47
C ARG A 139 25.14 4.34 -1.36
N THR A 140 25.06 3.61 -2.48
CA THR A 140 26.17 3.52 -3.44
C THR A 140 26.51 4.87 -4.05
N VAL A 141 25.51 5.67 -4.43
CA VAL A 141 25.73 6.97 -5.08
C VAL A 141 26.18 8.03 -4.08
N THR A 142 25.59 8.07 -2.88
CA THR A 142 25.88 9.12 -1.90
C THR A 142 27.09 8.82 -1.03
N GLY A 143 27.49 7.55 -0.88
CA GLY A 143 28.48 7.10 0.10
C GLY A 143 28.02 7.25 1.56
N ARG A 144 26.74 7.57 1.79
CA ARG A 144 26.14 7.78 3.12
C ARG A 144 25.41 6.52 3.57
N SER A 145 25.16 6.37 4.88
CA SER A 145 24.62 5.12 5.43
C SER A 145 23.15 5.21 5.81
N ILE A 146 22.69 6.35 6.32
CA ILE A 146 21.37 6.46 6.95
C ILE A 146 20.27 6.56 5.90
N ILE A 147 19.20 5.79 6.09
CA ILE A 147 17.94 5.93 5.37
C ILE A 147 16.90 6.44 6.36
N VAL A 148 16.27 7.56 6.04
CA VAL A 148 15.11 8.06 6.79
C VAL A 148 13.85 7.42 6.24
N ALA A 149 12.96 6.97 7.11
CA ALA A 149 11.60 6.58 6.74
C ALA A 149 10.59 7.11 7.78
N PHE A 150 9.30 6.98 7.49
CA PHE A 150 8.27 7.58 8.31
C PHE A 150 7.43 6.55 9.08
N ALA A 151 7.10 6.88 10.32
CA ALA A 151 6.23 6.05 11.15
C ALA A 151 4.86 5.84 10.48
N GLY A 152 4.40 4.59 10.46
CA GLY A 152 3.14 4.18 9.83
C GLY A 152 3.26 3.71 8.39
N SER A 153 4.41 3.95 7.73
CA SER A 153 4.65 3.46 6.37
C SER A 153 4.91 1.95 6.32
N TYR A 154 4.70 1.34 5.15
CA TYR A 154 5.07 -0.03 4.86
C TYR A 154 5.90 -0.12 3.57
N HIS A 155 7.14 -0.62 3.68
CA HIS A 155 8.11 -0.67 2.58
C HIS A 155 8.56 -2.10 2.23
N GLY A 156 7.70 -3.10 2.48
CA GLY A 156 8.01 -4.50 2.25
C GLY A 156 8.47 -5.24 3.50
N ILE A 157 9.26 -6.30 3.31
CA ILE A 157 9.62 -7.27 4.38
C ILE A 157 11.13 -7.46 4.58
N ASN A 158 11.96 -6.53 4.09
CA ASN A 158 13.38 -6.54 4.43
C ASN A 158 13.58 -6.07 5.88
N ASP A 159 14.56 -6.65 6.58
CA ASP A 159 14.88 -6.37 7.98
C ASP A 159 14.96 -4.86 8.30
N GLU A 160 15.61 -4.07 7.44
CA GLU A 160 15.82 -2.62 7.67
C GLU A 160 14.51 -1.83 7.70
N VAL A 161 13.44 -2.31 7.06
CA VAL A 161 12.16 -1.59 6.99
C VAL A 161 11.09 -2.15 7.92
N ILE A 162 11.38 -3.23 8.65
CA ILE A 162 10.50 -3.79 9.70
C ILE A 162 10.95 -3.25 11.07
N VAL A 163 10.66 -1.97 11.29
CA VAL A 163 11.25 -1.19 12.38
C VAL A 163 10.24 -0.29 13.09
N ARG A 164 10.61 0.13 14.30
CA ARG A 164 9.92 1.17 15.07
C ARG A 164 10.90 2.24 15.54
N GLY A 165 10.49 3.49 15.41
CA GLY A 165 11.22 4.64 15.94
C GLY A 165 10.93 4.90 17.41
N SER A 166 11.74 5.75 18.03
CA SER A 166 11.52 6.28 19.37
C SER A 166 11.74 7.79 19.38
N LYS A 167 11.19 8.48 20.39
CA LYS A 167 11.39 9.93 20.59
C LYS A 167 12.86 10.34 20.79
N LYS A 168 13.75 9.40 21.09
CA LYS A 168 15.20 9.62 21.22
C LYS A 168 15.96 9.37 19.91
N LEU A 169 15.26 9.32 18.78
CA LEU A 169 15.83 9.05 17.45
C LEU A 169 16.61 7.74 17.35
N LYS A 170 16.24 6.76 18.19
CA LYS A 170 16.74 5.39 18.10
C LYS A 170 15.71 4.51 17.40
N THR A 171 16.19 3.66 16.51
CA THR A 171 15.39 2.68 15.78
C THR A 171 15.59 1.30 16.37
N PHE A 172 14.49 0.55 16.49
CA PHE A 172 14.46 -0.80 17.03
C PHE A 172 13.75 -1.75 16.06
N PRO A 173 14.10 -3.04 16.08
CA PRO A 173 13.33 -4.05 15.36
C PRO A 173 11.85 -4.04 15.78
N ALA A 174 10.95 -4.20 14.81
CA ALA A 174 9.50 -4.31 15.06
C ALA A 174 9.01 -5.76 15.17
N ALA A 175 9.86 -6.75 14.85
CA ALA A 175 9.51 -8.16 14.90
C ALA A 175 10.67 -9.02 15.45
N PRO A 176 10.37 -10.15 16.12
CA PRO A 176 11.38 -11.16 16.48
C PRO A 176 12.11 -11.70 15.25
N GLY A 177 13.37 -12.08 15.42
CA GLY A 177 14.23 -12.60 14.35
C GLY A 177 15.09 -11.54 13.64
N ILE A 178 14.76 -10.25 13.80
CA ILE A 178 15.55 -9.14 13.28
C ILE A 178 16.50 -8.65 14.37
N MET A 179 17.80 -8.65 14.07
CA MET A 179 18.83 -8.22 15.01
C MET A 179 18.88 -6.69 15.14
N PRO A 180 19.17 -6.14 16.34
CA PRO A 180 19.30 -4.69 16.51
C PRO A 180 20.27 -4.03 15.53
N GLU A 181 21.37 -4.70 15.19
CA GLU A 181 22.40 -4.21 14.27
C GLU A 181 21.87 -4.02 12.85
N ALA A 182 20.89 -4.83 12.44
CA ALA A 182 20.29 -4.76 11.11
C ALA A 182 19.53 -3.45 10.88
N VAL A 183 19.12 -2.73 11.94
CA VAL A 183 18.24 -1.56 11.83
C VAL A 183 18.92 -0.25 12.23
N GLN A 184 20.23 -0.26 12.53
CA GLN A 184 20.94 0.92 13.04
C GLN A 184 21.09 2.03 12.00
N ASN A 185 21.09 1.68 10.72
CA ASN A 185 21.17 2.65 9.62
C ASN A 185 19.81 3.20 9.18
N MET A 186 18.78 3.02 10.01
CA MET A 186 17.43 3.51 9.74
C MET A 186 17.05 4.58 10.77
N LEU A 187 16.48 5.68 10.30
CA LEU A 187 15.97 6.75 11.15
C LEU A 187 14.47 6.93 10.89
N ILE A 188 13.65 6.63 11.89
CA ILE A 188 12.19 6.68 11.77
C ILE A 188 11.64 7.96 12.37
N LEU A 189 11.04 8.80 11.53
CA LEU A 189 10.49 10.12 11.88
C LEU A 189 8.98 10.17 11.76
N ASP A 190 8.38 11.24 12.29
CA ASP A 190 6.94 11.45 12.22
C ASP A 190 6.54 12.15 10.91
N TYR A 191 5.68 11.47 10.14
CA TYR A 191 5.29 11.92 8.80
C TYR A 191 4.55 13.25 8.82
N GLY A 192 4.90 14.16 7.92
CA GLY A 192 4.18 15.43 7.77
C GLY A 192 4.57 16.52 8.77
N THR A 193 5.59 16.34 9.60
CA THR A 193 5.96 17.28 10.67
C THR A 193 7.15 18.17 10.32
N ASP A 194 7.15 19.43 10.76
CA ASP A 194 8.31 20.32 10.60
C ASP A 194 9.53 19.83 11.38
N GLU A 195 9.33 19.15 12.52
CA GLU A 195 10.42 18.51 13.29
C GLU A 195 11.18 17.48 12.44
N ALA A 196 10.47 16.68 11.64
CA ALA A 196 11.12 15.73 10.74
C ALA A 196 12.00 16.43 9.70
N LEU A 197 11.54 17.55 9.13
CA LEU A 197 12.34 18.34 8.17
C LEU A 197 13.61 18.89 8.82
N GLN A 198 13.52 19.43 10.03
CA GLN A 198 14.67 19.96 10.78
C GLN A 198 15.69 18.87 11.11
N ILE A 199 15.23 17.67 11.50
CA ILE A 199 16.12 16.54 11.76
C ILE A 199 16.84 16.11 10.48
N ILE A 200 16.10 15.99 9.37
CA ILE A 200 16.70 15.63 8.06
C ILE A 200 17.76 16.65 7.66
N GLU A 201 17.47 17.95 7.78
CA GLU A 201 18.40 19.03 7.46
C GLU A 201 19.67 18.95 8.32
N SER A 202 19.53 18.86 9.64
CA SER A 202 20.67 18.83 10.57
C SER A 202 21.60 17.61 10.40
N ARG A 203 21.07 16.51 9.86
CA ARG A 203 21.80 15.23 9.67
C ARG A 203 22.04 14.88 8.21
N ALA A 204 21.78 15.80 7.29
CA ALA A 204 21.81 15.56 5.86
C ALA A 204 23.11 14.89 5.36
N HIS A 205 24.25 15.26 5.95
CA HIS A 205 25.57 14.71 5.63
C HIS A 205 25.71 13.20 5.91
N GLU A 206 24.87 12.62 6.77
CA GLU A 206 24.83 11.19 7.10
C GLU A 206 23.76 10.42 6.30
N ILE A 207 22.80 11.13 5.70
CA ILE A 207 21.58 10.56 5.12
C ILE A 207 21.77 10.32 3.62
N ALA A 208 21.74 9.04 3.24
CA ALA A 208 21.73 8.60 1.86
C ALA A 208 20.38 8.87 1.19
N ALA A 209 19.28 8.55 1.87
CA ALA A 209 17.95 8.75 1.30
C ALA A 209 16.87 9.06 2.34
N VAL A 210 15.80 9.68 1.86
CA VAL A 210 14.50 9.71 2.54
C VAL A 210 13.52 8.84 1.75
N LEU A 211 13.10 7.73 2.35
CA LEU A 211 12.15 6.76 1.80
C LEU A 211 10.73 7.08 2.27
N VAL A 212 9.82 7.32 1.33
CA VAL A 212 8.48 7.85 1.60
C VAL A 212 7.44 6.97 0.95
N GLU A 213 6.42 6.53 1.71
CA GLU A 213 5.15 6.03 1.15
C GLU A 213 4.25 7.27 1.04
N PRO A 214 4.09 7.88 -0.15
CA PRO A 214 3.56 9.25 -0.24
C PRO A 214 2.12 9.36 0.27
N VAL A 215 1.32 8.32 0.02
CA VAL A 215 0.02 8.09 0.67
C VAL A 215 0.15 6.80 1.46
N GLN A 216 0.27 6.91 2.77
CA GLN A 216 0.35 5.74 3.63
C GLN A 216 -0.94 4.93 3.51
N SER A 217 -0.87 3.70 3.00
CA SER A 217 -2.02 2.80 2.82
C SER A 217 -2.81 2.52 4.10
N ARG A 218 -2.17 2.69 5.25
CA ARG A 218 -2.80 2.58 6.57
C ARG A 218 -3.43 3.88 7.08
N ARG A 219 -3.14 5.03 6.47
CA ARG A 219 -3.65 6.37 6.79
C ARG A 219 -3.93 7.18 5.52
N ALA A 220 -4.87 6.67 4.72
CA ALA A 220 -5.26 7.30 3.45
C ALA A 220 -5.91 8.68 3.63
N ASP A 221 -6.37 8.99 4.84
CA ASP A 221 -6.94 10.27 5.27
C ASP A 221 -5.90 11.36 5.58
N PHE A 222 -4.60 11.02 5.62
CA PHE A 222 -3.52 11.97 5.90
C PHE A 222 -2.55 12.07 4.71
N VAL A 223 -2.58 13.22 4.04
CA VAL A 223 -1.92 13.45 2.74
C VAL A 223 -1.17 14.79 2.77
N PRO A 224 0.01 14.86 3.42
CA PRO A 224 0.70 16.12 3.71
C PRO A 224 1.50 16.63 2.49
N ILE A 225 0.81 17.08 1.44
CA ILE A 225 1.43 17.50 0.16
C ILE A 225 2.46 18.62 0.36
N GLU A 226 2.15 19.62 1.19
CA GLU A 226 3.08 20.74 1.44
C GLU A 226 4.35 20.30 2.16
N PHE A 227 4.26 19.34 3.08
CA PHE A 227 5.43 18.71 3.69
C PHE A 227 6.27 17.99 2.62
N LEU A 228 5.65 17.27 1.68
CA LEU A 228 6.38 16.58 0.61
C LEU A 228 7.08 17.54 -0.35
N LYS A 229 6.46 18.69 -0.66
CA LYS A 229 7.12 19.75 -1.45
C LYS A 229 8.35 20.31 -0.73
N LYS A 230 8.21 20.64 0.55
CA LYS A 230 9.35 21.09 1.39
C LYS A 230 10.43 20.02 1.47
N LEU A 231 10.04 18.76 1.67
CA LEU A 231 10.96 17.62 1.71
C LEU A 231 11.72 17.46 0.41
N ARG A 232 11.05 17.53 -0.75
CA ARG A 232 11.70 17.47 -2.06
C ARG A 232 12.75 18.57 -2.21
N LYS A 233 12.41 19.81 -1.88
CA LYS A 233 13.36 20.93 -1.94
C LYS A 233 14.56 20.68 -1.02
N LEU A 234 14.30 20.27 0.22
CA LEU A 234 15.35 19.94 1.19
C LEU A 234 16.29 18.85 0.67
N THR A 235 15.74 17.73 0.19
CA THR A 235 16.55 16.62 -0.34
C THR A 235 17.41 17.02 -1.56
N GLU A 236 16.88 17.90 -2.42
CA GLU A 236 17.64 18.46 -3.54
C GLU A 236 18.80 19.34 -3.06
N ASP A 237 18.53 20.25 -2.12
CA ASP A 237 19.54 21.17 -1.57
C ASP A 237 20.67 20.43 -0.83
N THR A 238 20.35 19.31 -0.20
CA THR A 238 21.31 18.53 0.60
C THR A 238 21.92 17.35 -0.14
N GLN A 239 21.59 17.17 -1.42
CA GLN A 239 21.99 16.03 -2.23
C GLN A 239 21.66 14.69 -1.54
N THR A 240 20.54 14.64 -0.82
CA THR A 240 19.98 13.43 -0.25
C THR A 240 18.99 12.84 -1.24
N VAL A 241 19.02 11.52 -1.46
CA VAL A 241 18.13 10.90 -2.45
C VAL A 241 16.69 10.87 -1.92
N LEU A 242 15.73 11.41 -2.66
CA LEU A 242 14.31 11.20 -2.36
C LEU A 242 13.81 9.94 -3.05
N ILE A 243 13.32 8.97 -2.27
CA ILE A 243 12.73 7.73 -2.78
C ILE A 243 11.23 7.73 -2.49
N PHE A 244 10.40 7.64 -3.53
CA PHE A 244 8.98 7.38 -3.38
C PHE A 244 8.67 5.90 -3.56
N ASP A 245 8.10 5.29 -2.53
CA ASP A 245 7.47 3.98 -2.58
C ASP A 245 6.05 4.12 -3.12
N GLU A 246 5.92 3.89 -4.42
CA GLU A 246 4.68 3.91 -5.16
C GLU A 246 4.20 2.49 -5.50
N VAL A 247 4.58 1.49 -4.72
CA VAL A 247 4.15 0.10 -4.95
C VAL A 247 2.62 -0.04 -4.83
N ILE A 248 1.94 0.81 -4.05
CA ILE A 248 0.46 0.87 -4.01
C ILE A 248 -0.10 1.96 -4.92
N SER A 249 0.45 3.17 -4.86
CA SER A 249 -0.12 4.35 -5.51
C SER A 249 0.18 4.44 -7.00
N GLY A 250 1.33 3.91 -7.43
CA GLY A 250 1.81 3.94 -8.81
C GLY A 250 0.85 3.22 -9.74
N PHE A 251 0.54 3.86 -10.87
CA PHE A 251 -0.43 3.41 -11.88
C PHE A 251 -1.89 3.29 -11.39
N ARG A 252 -2.12 3.31 -10.07
CA ARG A 252 -3.43 3.13 -9.44
C ARG A 252 -4.22 4.42 -9.33
N PHE A 253 -3.64 5.43 -8.68
CA PHE A 253 -4.35 6.69 -8.41
C PHE A 253 -4.32 7.62 -9.62
N HIS A 254 -3.26 7.51 -10.41
CA HIS A 254 -3.00 8.26 -11.63
C HIS A 254 -2.01 7.44 -12.48
N PRO A 255 -2.02 7.54 -13.83
CA PRO A 255 -1.08 6.80 -14.68
C PRO A 255 0.39 6.98 -14.29
N GLY A 256 0.79 8.22 -13.97
CA GLY A 256 2.13 8.55 -13.48
C GLY A 256 2.32 8.49 -11.95
N GLY A 257 1.44 7.77 -11.23
CA GLY A 257 1.45 7.72 -9.77
C GLY A 257 1.14 9.06 -9.10
N VAL A 258 1.37 9.14 -7.78
CA VAL A 258 1.20 10.41 -7.05
C VAL A 258 2.19 11.48 -7.50
N GLN A 259 3.36 11.09 -8.03
CA GLN A 259 4.33 12.04 -8.58
C GLN A 259 3.72 12.84 -9.73
N GLY A 260 3.04 12.16 -10.65
CA GLY A 260 2.29 12.82 -11.73
C GLY A 260 1.09 13.62 -11.22
N MET A 261 0.40 13.12 -10.20
CA MET A 261 -0.79 13.79 -9.62
C MET A 261 -0.45 15.11 -8.91
N TRP A 262 0.67 15.16 -8.19
CA TRP A 262 1.05 16.30 -7.34
C TRP A 262 2.17 17.16 -7.93
N GLY A 263 2.77 16.73 -9.04
CA GLY A 263 3.91 17.42 -9.66
C GLY A 263 5.18 17.39 -8.79
N ILE A 264 5.31 16.40 -7.91
CA ILE A 264 6.50 16.22 -7.05
C ILE A 264 7.28 15.04 -7.59
N LYS A 265 8.48 15.28 -8.12
CA LYS A 265 9.32 14.24 -8.73
C LYS A 265 10.39 13.75 -7.76
N ALA A 266 10.32 12.49 -7.36
CA ALA A 266 11.37 11.85 -6.59
C ALA A 266 12.63 11.63 -7.44
N ASP A 267 13.73 11.25 -6.80
CA ASP A 267 14.96 10.84 -7.50
C ASP A 267 14.86 9.40 -7.99
N ILE A 268 14.23 8.56 -7.15
CA ILE A 268 13.93 7.16 -7.42
C ILE A 268 12.48 6.88 -7.02
N GLY A 269 11.75 6.13 -7.84
CA GLY A 269 10.46 5.53 -7.54
C GLY A 269 10.55 4.01 -7.48
N THR A 270 9.82 3.40 -6.56
CA THR A 270 9.62 1.93 -6.53
C THR A 270 8.18 1.58 -6.84
N TYR A 271 7.98 0.55 -7.68
CA TYR A 271 6.67 0.15 -8.16
C TYR A 271 6.52 -1.39 -8.17
N GLY A 272 5.29 -1.85 -8.36
CA GLY A 272 4.95 -3.27 -8.44
C GLY A 272 3.43 -3.42 -8.62
N LYS A 273 2.84 -4.40 -7.95
CA LYS A 273 1.38 -4.60 -7.85
C LYS A 273 0.65 -4.40 -9.20
N VAL A 274 0.01 -3.25 -9.38
CA VAL A 274 -0.78 -2.89 -10.59
C VAL A 274 0.03 -3.06 -11.86
N ALA A 275 1.32 -2.71 -11.84
CA ALA A 275 2.19 -2.86 -13.00
C ALA A 275 2.21 -4.31 -13.51
N GLY A 276 2.24 -5.29 -12.60
CA GLY A 276 2.36 -6.71 -12.94
C GLY A 276 1.10 -7.36 -13.52
N GLY A 277 -0.04 -6.66 -13.53
CA GLY A 277 -1.29 -7.22 -14.08
C GLY A 277 -1.74 -8.51 -13.38
N GLY A 278 -1.42 -8.67 -12.09
CA GLY A 278 -1.68 -9.89 -11.31
C GLY A 278 -0.50 -10.85 -11.17
N LEU A 279 0.63 -10.58 -11.84
CA LEU A 279 1.87 -11.33 -11.70
C LEU A 279 2.88 -10.62 -10.79
N SER A 280 3.80 -11.40 -10.23
CA SER A 280 4.85 -10.87 -9.37
C SER A 280 5.85 -10.05 -10.18
N ILE A 281 5.95 -8.75 -9.85
CA ILE A 281 6.97 -7.86 -10.37
C ILE A 281 7.28 -6.77 -9.34
N GLY A 282 8.52 -6.34 -9.31
CA GLY A 282 8.97 -5.10 -8.69
C GLY A 282 9.76 -4.28 -9.70
N ILE A 283 9.76 -2.97 -9.53
CA ILE A 283 10.36 -2.03 -10.47
C ILE A 283 11.05 -0.94 -9.66
N VAL A 284 12.28 -0.60 -10.02
CA VAL A 284 12.98 0.60 -9.56
C VAL A 284 13.16 1.48 -10.78
N ALA A 285 12.64 2.70 -10.77
CA ALA A 285 12.87 3.67 -11.85
C ALA A 285 13.37 4.98 -11.26
N GLY A 286 14.22 5.69 -11.96
CA GLY A 286 14.87 6.86 -11.39
C GLY A 286 15.57 7.70 -12.43
N ARG A 287 16.16 8.80 -11.95
CA ARG A 287 17.06 9.60 -12.78
C ARG A 287 18.31 8.80 -13.14
N LYS A 288 18.89 9.10 -14.30
CA LYS A 288 20.04 8.38 -14.85
C LYS A 288 21.18 8.29 -13.82
N GLU A 289 21.55 9.39 -13.18
CA GLU A 289 22.66 9.46 -12.24
C GLU A 289 22.55 8.49 -11.04
N TYR A 290 21.33 8.07 -10.69
CA TYR A 290 21.10 7.07 -9.66
C TYR A 290 21.05 5.67 -10.24
N MET A 291 20.31 5.50 -11.33
CA MET A 291 20.11 4.18 -11.95
C MET A 291 21.40 3.60 -12.55
N ASP A 292 22.35 4.44 -12.91
CA ASP A 292 23.70 4.04 -13.35
C ASP A 292 24.45 3.23 -12.27
N ALA A 293 24.06 3.30 -10.99
CA ALA A 293 24.61 2.45 -9.94
C ALA A 293 24.26 0.96 -10.08
N LEU A 294 23.36 0.58 -10.99
CA LEU A 294 23.03 -0.82 -11.27
C LEU A 294 23.96 -1.48 -12.29
N ASP A 295 24.51 -0.71 -13.25
CA ASP A 295 25.26 -1.27 -14.38
C ASP A 295 26.49 -0.46 -14.82
N GLY A 296 26.78 0.64 -14.13
CA GLY A 296 27.95 1.49 -14.34
C GLY A 296 27.74 2.60 -15.35
N GLY A 297 26.51 2.78 -15.83
CA GLY A 297 26.13 3.84 -16.78
C GLY A 297 26.16 3.40 -18.23
N TYR A 298 25.85 4.33 -19.13
CA TYR A 298 25.68 4.03 -20.56
C TYR A 298 27.01 4.03 -21.31
N TRP A 299 27.27 2.99 -22.11
CA TRP A 299 28.36 2.91 -23.08
C TRP A 299 27.84 2.42 -24.44
N GLN A 300 28.68 2.50 -25.47
CA GLN A 300 28.33 2.21 -26.86
C GLN A 300 29.25 1.13 -27.45
N TYR A 301 28.77 0.43 -28.47
CA TYR A 301 29.59 -0.49 -29.23
C TYR A 301 30.28 0.22 -30.39
N GLY A 302 31.51 -0.20 -30.70
CA GLY A 302 32.28 0.37 -31.80
C GLY A 302 33.07 1.63 -31.45
N ASP A 303 33.09 2.03 -30.17
CA ASP A 303 33.93 3.11 -29.65
C ASP A 303 34.74 2.67 -28.42
N GLY A 304 35.42 3.63 -27.77
CA GLY A 304 36.22 3.40 -26.55
C GLY A 304 35.51 3.74 -25.24
N SER A 305 34.18 3.88 -25.25
CA SER A 305 33.41 4.20 -24.03
C SER A 305 33.37 3.03 -23.05
N ILE A 306 33.37 3.33 -21.75
CA ILE A 306 33.36 2.35 -20.66
C ILE A 306 32.34 2.78 -19.59
N PRO A 307 31.87 1.86 -18.72
CA PRO A 307 31.12 2.24 -17.53
C PRO A 307 31.98 3.09 -16.59
N GLU A 308 31.44 4.20 -16.10
CA GLU A 308 32.16 5.21 -15.30
C GLU A 308 31.68 5.29 -13.84
N VAL A 309 30.56 4.63 -13.50
CA VAL A 309 29.93 4.71 -12.18
C VAL A 309 30.18 3.43 -11.37
N GLY A 310 30.40 3.58 -10.06
CA GLY A 310 30.52 2.44 -9.15
C GLY A 310 29.20 1.67 -9.04
N VAL A 311 29.27 0.34 -9.19
CA VAL A 311 28.08 -0.52 -9.19
C VAL A 311 27.77 -1.10 -7.82
N THR A 312 26.48 -1.19 -7.50
CA THR A 312 25.96 -1.98 -6.40
C THR A 312 25.68 -3.41 -6.83
N TYR A 313 25.35 -4.29 -5.88
CA TYR A 313 24.93 -5.66 -6.20
C TYR A 313 23.40 -5.80 -6.11
N PHE A 314 22.79 -6.19 -7.22
CA PHE A 314 21.36 -6.49 -7.30
C PHE A 314 21.11 -7.59 -8.33
N ALA A 315 20.50 -8.69 -7.91
CA ALA A 315 20.30 -9.88 -8.75
C ALA A 315 19.09 -10.68 -8.28
N GLY A 316 18.56 -11.54 -9.16
CA GLY A 316 17.56 -12.55 -8.81
C GLY A 316 17.25 -13.46 -9.99
N THR A 317 17.06 -14.75 -9.73
CA THR A 317 16.89 -15.76 -10.78
C THR A 317 15.68 -15.51 -11.66
N PHE A 318 14.55 -15.11 -11.07
CA PHE A 318 13.28 -14.91 -11.78
C PHE A 318 13.07 -13.48 -12.28
N VAL A 319 14.07 -12.60 -12.11
CA VAL A 319 14.00 -11.24 -12.62
C VAL A 319 13.83 -11.29 -14.14
N ARG A 320 12.86 -10.54 -14.66
CA ARG A 320 12.47 -10.54 -16.09
C ARG A 320 11.84 -11.87 -16.56
N HIS A 321 11.18 -12.61 -15.68
CA HIS A 321 10.41 -13.80 -16.08
C HIS A 321 9.46 -13.47 -17.25
N PRO A 322 9.47 -14.24 -18.37
CA PRO A 322 8.74 -13.88 -19.59
C PRO A 322 7.25 -13.64 -19.38
N LEU A 323 6.58 -14.48 -18.57
CA LEU A 323 5.16 -14.26 -18.23
C LEU A 323 4.93 -12.94 -17.48
N ALA A 324 5.81 -12.59 -16.53
CA ALA A 324 5.68 -11.34 -15.78
C ALA A 324 5.88 -10.13 -16.70
N LEU A 325 6.82 -10.21 -17.65
CA LEU A 325 7.02 -9.17 -18.66
C LEU A 325 5.83 -9.04 -19.60
N ALA A 326 5.29 -10.16 -20.11
CA ALA A 326 4.13 -10.16 -20.99
C ALA A 326 2.89 -9.56 -20.30
N GLY A 327 2.60 -9.99 -19.06
CA GLY A 327 1.51 -9.43 -18.26
C GLY A 327 1.72 -7.95 -17.95
N THR A 328 2.95 -7.55 -17.62
CA THR A 328 3.28 -6.13 -17.34
C THR A 328 3.11 -5.26 -18.57
N LYS A 329 3.65 -5.69 -19.72
CA LYS A 329 3.51 -5.00 -21.01
C LYS A 329 2.03 -4.80 -21.35
N ALA A 330 1.24 -5.87 -21.28
CA ALA A 330 -0.19 -5.80 -21.58
C ALA A 330 -0.96 -4.87 -20.61
N SER A 331 -0.63 -4.90 -19.31
CA SER A 331 -1.22 -4.00 -18.31
C SER A 331 -0.92 -2.53 -18.60
N LEU A 332 0.36 -2.21 -18.83
CA LEU A 332 0.82 -0.86 -19.13
C LEU A 332 0.26 -0.33 -20.46
N GLN A 333 0.26 -1.16 -21.51
CA GLN A 333 -0.31 -0.79 -22.81
C GLN A 333 -1.82 -0.54 -22.72
N TYR A 334 -2.56 -1.38 -21.99
CA TYR A 334 -3.98 -1.17 -21.76
C TYR A 334 -4.25 0.16 -21.05
N MET A 335 -3.50 0.47 -19.99
CA MET A 335 -3.63 1.76 -19.30
C MET A 335 -3.27 2.94 -20.20
N LYS A 336 -2.27 2.78 -21.08
CA LYS A 336 -1.86 3.84 -22.04
C LYS A 336 -2.97 4.12 -23.04
N GLU A 337 -3.62 3.06 -23.54
CA GLU A 337 -4.76 3.15 -24.47
C GLU A 337 -6.00 3.80 -23.83
N LYS A 338 -6.33 3.40 -22.59
CA LYS A 338 -7.51 3.97 -21.89
C LYS A 338 -7.29 5.38 -21.35
N GLY A 339 -6.04 5.75 -21.11
CA GLY A 339 -5.67 7.07 -20.60
C GLY A 339 -6.10 7.31 -19.14
N PRO A 340 -5.91 8.55 -18.64
CA PRO A 340 -6.13 8.90 -17.23
C PRO A 340 -7.56 8.69 -16.73
N LYS A 341 -8.54 8.71 -17.64
CA LYS A 341 -9.96 8.54 -17.33
C LYS A 341 -10.24 7.23 -16.59
N LEU A 342 -9.44 6.19 -16.84
CA LEU A 342 -9.55 4.90 -16.16
C LEU A 342 -9.38 5.04 -14.64
N GLN A 343 -8.33 5.74 -14.19
CA GLN A 343 -8.06 5.99 -12.78
C GLN A 343 -9.05 7.01 -12.19
N GLU A 344 -9.41 8.05 -12.95
CA GLU A 344 -10.40 9.05 -12.52
C GLU A 344 -11.75 8.42 -12.17
N ASP A 345 -12.25 7.52 -13.03
CA ASP A 345 -13.52 6.82 -12.80
C ASP A 345 -13.44 5.90 -11.57
N LEU A 346 -12.32 5.20 -11.39
CA LEU A 346 -12.10 4.37 -10.20
C LEU A 346 -12.05 5.20 -8.91
N ASN A 347 -11.37 6.35 -8.95
CA ASN A 347 -11.28 7.25 -7.82
C ASN A 347 -12.67 7.80 -7.45
N ALA A 348 -13.46 8.23 -8.45
CA ALA A 348 -14.81 8.74 -8.24
C ALA A 348 -15.76 7.67 -7.66
N ASN A 349 -15.72 6.44 -8.17
CA ASN A 349 -16.51 5.33 -7.64
C ASN A 349 -16.13 4.98 -6.20
N THR A 350 -14.84 5.06 -5.87
CA THR A 350 -14.36 4.78 -4.51
C THR A 350 -14.75 5.89 -3.54
N GLN A 351 -14.69 7.16 -3.97
CA GLN A 351 -15.20 8.29 -3.20
C GLN A 351 -16.69 8.13 -2.90
N TYR A 352 -17.48 7.73 -3.90
CA TYR A 352 -18.91 7.46 -3.72
C TYR A 352 -19.19 6.39 -2.64
N ILE A 353 -18.40 5.30 -2.63
CA ILE A 353 -18.50 4.28 -1.56
C ILE A 353 -18.20 4.90 -0.20
N ALA A 354 -17.08 5.62 -0.09
CA ALA A 354 -16.66 6.22 1.18
C ALA A 354 -17.73 7.19 1.71
N ASP A 355 -18.24 8.10 0.87
CA ASP A 355 -19.24 9.08 1.26
C ASP A 355 -20.56 8.42 1.67
N THR A 356 -21.02 7.44 0.90
CA THR A 356 -22.28 6.73 1.16
C THR A 356 -22.21 5.93 2.45
N VAL A 357 -21.12 5.17 2.65
CA VAL A 357 -20.94 4.38 3.88
C VAL A 357 -20.72 5.30 5.09
N ASN A 358 -19.99 6.41 4.95
CA ASN A 358 -19.81 7.37 6.04
C ASN A 358 -21.14 8.05 6.45
N ALA A 359 -21.98 8.41 5.48
CA ALA A 359 -23.32 8.93 5.76
C ALA A 359 -24.20 7.88 6.47
N MET A 360 -24.10 6.61 6.06
CA MET A 360 -24.76 5.48 6.71
C MET A 360 -24.26 5.28 8.15
N CYS A 361 -22.96 5.28 8.39
CA CYS A 361 -22.39 5.13 9.74
C CYS A 361 -22.89 6.24 10.68
N ARG A 362 -22.94 7.49 10.20
CA ARG A 362 -23.51 8.62 10.96
C ARG A 362 -24.99 8.41 11.29
N ARG A 363 -25.80 7.98 10.31
CA ARG A 363 -27.22 7.69 10.51
C ARG A 363 -27.43 6.55 11.52
N LEU A 364 -26.61 5.50 11.43
CA LEU A 364 -26.67 4.33 12.33
C LEU A 364 -25.99 4.57 13.68
N LYS A 365 -25.30 5.72 13.86
CA LYS A 365 -24.56 6.10 15.07
C LYS A 365 -23.55 5.03 15.49
N VAL A 366 -22.68 4.61 14.57
CA VAL A 366 -21.64 3.60 14.83
C VAL A 366 -20.24 4.19 14.77
N PRO A 367 -19.28 3.75 15.61
CA PRO A 367 -17.92 4.30 15.66
C PRO A 367 -17.05 3.79 14.50
N ILE A 368 -17.50 3.96 13.25
CA ILE A 368 -16.84 3.47 12.04
C ILE A 368 -16.77 4.60 11.02
N PHE A 369 -15.63 4.72 10.36
CA PHE A 369 -15.39 5.66 9.28
C PHE A 369 -14.61 5.00 8.15
N ILE A 370 -14.98 5.28 6.90
CA ILE A 370 -14.22 4.88 5.72
C ILE A 370 -13.23 5.98 5.38
N VAL A 371 -11.94 5.68 5.52
CA VAL A 371 -10.86 6.49 4.96
C VAL A 371 -10.60 6.06 3.53
N GLN A 372 -10.30 7.01 2.64
CA GLN A 372 -10.12 6.73 1.22
C GLN A 372 -9.06 7.67 0.64
N TYR A 373 -8.32 7.15 -0.35
CA TYR A 373 -7.51 7.96 -1.26
C TYR A 373 -7.42 7.28 -2.61
N GLY A 374 -7.73 8.00 -3.68
CA GLY A 374 -7.87 7.43 -5.01
C GLY A 374 -8.80 6.21 -5.01
N SER A 375 -8.33 5.07 -5.51
CA SER A 375 -9.14 3.85 -5.54
C SER A 375 -8.94 2.93 -4.32
N LEU A 376 -8.22 3.37 -3.28
CA LEU A 376 -7.99 2.64 -2.03
C LEU A 376 -8.99 3.15 -0.99
N TRP A 377 -9.63 2.25 -0.26
CA TRP A 377 -10.46 2.60 0.88
C TRP A 377 -10.25 1.62 2.04
N ARG A 378 -10.49 2.05 3.27
CA ARG A 378 -10.29 1.22 4.46
C ARG A 378 -11.27 1.60 5.56
N ILE A 379 -11.69 0.60 6.33
CA ILE A 379 -12.46 0.78 7.55
C ILE A 379 -11.52 1.23 8.69
N ARG A 380 -11.84 2.37 9.28
CA ARG A 380 -11.25 2.90 10.52
C ARG A 380 -12.29 2.83 11.62
N PHE A 381 -11.95 2.18 12.73
CA PHE A 381 -12.76 2.21 13.94
C PHE A 381 -12.40 3.47 14.75
N LEU A 382 -13.42 4.23 15.16
CA LEU A 382 -13.28 5.49 15.91
C LEU A 382 -13.29 5.27 17.44
N ALA A 383 -13.69 4.08 17.87
CA ALA A 383 -13.63 3.64 19.26
C ALA A 383 -13.29 2.15 19.29
N ASP A 384 -12.57 1.73 20.31
CA ASP A 384 -12.31 0.31 20.55
C ASP A 384 -13.52 -0.33 21.21
N TYR A 385 -13.96 -1.46 20.65
CA TYR A 385 -15.02 -2.28 21.22
C TYR A 385 -14.79 -3.75 20.88
N HIS A 386 -15.36 -4.64 21.70
CA HIS A 386 -15.20 -6.08 21.52
C HIS A 386 -15.82 -6.55 20.20
N TYR A 387 -15.23 -7.59 19.59
CA TYR A 387 -15.79 -8.29 18.44
C TYR A 387 -15.87 -7.49 17.12
N GLN A 388 -15.06 -6.45 16.93
CA GLN A 388 -14.92 -5.72 15.66
C GLN A 388 -14.66 -6.67 14.46
N GLU A 389 -13.96 -7.78 14.68
CA GLU A 389 -13.66 -8.78 13.65
C GLU A 389 -14.93 -9.43 13.04
N LEU A 390 -16.03 -9.49 13.80
CA LEU A 390 -17.27 -10.12 13.34
C LEU A 390 -17.89 -9.38 12.16
N PHE A 391 -17.66 -8.06 12.04
CA PHE A 391 -18.08 -7.30 10.88
C PHE A 391 -17.51 -7.91 9.58
N PHE A 392 -16.22 -8.24 9.58
CA PHE A 392 -15.56 -8.83 8.42
C PHE A 392 -16.05 -10.25 8.13
N VAL A 393 -16.38 -11.03 9.17
CA VAL A 393 -17.01 -12.36 9.03
C VAL A 393 -18.38 -12.21 8.35
N LEU A 394 -19.20 -11.27 8.80
CA LEU A 394 -20.53 -11.01 8.23
C LEU A 394 -20.46 -10.54 6.78
N MET A 395 -19.50 -9.67 6.44
CA MET A 395 -19.32 -9.26 5.05
C MET A 395 -19.03 -10.47 4.14
N ARG A 396 -18.13 -11.38 4.56
CA ARG A 396 -17.84 -12.62 3.82
C ARG A 396 -19.06 -13.55 3.77
N ASP A 397 -19.74 -13.70 4.89
CA ASP A 397 -20.97 -14.49 4.95
C ASP A 397 -22.04 -13.97 3.96
N LYS A 398 -22.13 -12.65 3.75
CA LYS A 398 -23.04 -12.03 2.78
C LYS A 398 -22.49 -11.94 1.36
N GLY A 399 -21.32 -12.54 1.11
CA GLY A 399 -20.71 -12.64 -0.23
C GLY A 399 -19.80 -11.48 -0.61
N ILE A 400 -19.27 -10.71 0.35
CA ILE A 400 -18.28 -9.66 0.10
C ILE A 400 -16.95 -10.06 0.74
N HIS A 401 -15.92 -10.30 -0.07
CA HIS A 401 -14.61 -10.65 0.44
C HIS A 401 -13.84 -9.40 0.90
N ILE A 402 -13.70 -9.27 2.21
CA ILE A 402 -12.91 -8.25 2.91
C ILE A 402 -12.20 -8.89 4.11
N LEU A 403 -11.03 -8.37 4.47
CA LEU A 403 -10.22 -8.84 5.60
C LEU A 403 -9.99 -7.73 6.64
N GLU A 404 -9.95 -8.14 7.91
CA GLU A 404 -9.62 -7.26 9.02
C GLU A 404 -8.19 -6.74 8.90
N GLY A 405 -7.98 -5.45 9.17
CA GLY A 405 -6.64 -4.84 9.19
C GLY A 405 -6.05 -4.51 7.81
N PHE A 406 -6.73 -4.87 6.72
CA PHE A 406 -6.28 -4.59 5.35
C PHE A 406 -7.14 -3.51 4.66
N PRO A 407 -6.54 -2.68 3.80
CA PRO A 407 -7.30 -1.85 2.88
C PRO A 407 -8.02 -2.68 1.82
N CYS A 408 -9.08 -2.09 1.28
CA CYS A 408 -9.80 -2.52 0.11
C CYS A 408 -9.48 -1.61 -1.08
N TYR A 409 -9.81 -2.08 -2.28
CA TYR A 409 -9.48 -1.41 -3.52
C TYR A 409 -10.62 -1.57 -4.51
N MET A 410 -10.94 -0.52 -5.27
CA MET A 410 -11.77 -0.67 -6.46
C MET A 410 -10.94 -1.16 -7.65
N THR A 411 -11.62 -1.84 -8.56
CA THR A 411 -11.06 -2.32 -9.84
C THR A 411 -11.99 -1.96 -10.98
N THR A 412 -11.47 -1.94 -12.20
CA THR A 412 -12.25 -1.58 -13.40
C THR A 412 -13.35 -2.60 -13.70
N ALA A 413 -13.29 -3.77 -13.09
CA ALA A 413 -14.27 -4.83 -13.24
C ALA A 413 -15.47 -4.72 -12.26
N HIS A 414 -15.42 -3.80 -11.29
CA HIS A 414 -16.56 -3.56 -10.41
C HIS A 414 -17.66 -2.79 -11.16
N SER A 415 -18.82 -3.41 -11.28
CA SER A 415 -20.01 -2.76 -11.83
C SER A 415 -20.65 -1.80 -10.82
N LYS A 416 -21.61 -0.98 -11.27
CA LYS A 416 -22.40 -0.15 -10.34
C LYS A 416 -23.24 -1.03 -9.42
N GLU A 417 -23.73 -2.15 -9.92
CA GLU A 417 -24.47 -3.15 -9.16
C GLU A 417 -23.61 -3.77 -8.06
N ASP A 418 -22.32 -4.03 -8.35
CA ASP A 418 -21.37 -4.52 -7.35
C ASP A 418 -21.19 -3.53 -6.21
N ILE A 419 -21.04 -2.24 -6.56
CA ILE A 419 -20.91 -1.14 -5.60
C ILE A 419 -22.14 -1.08 -4.70
N GLN A 420 -23.34 -1.09 -5.28
CA GLN A 420 -24.58 -1.07 -4.50
C GLN A 420 -24.71 -2.30 -3.62
N ARG A 421 -24.31 -3.49 -4.11
CA ARG A 421 -24.35 -4.72 -3.30
C ARG A 421 -23.37 -4.67 -2.13
N MET A 422 -22.15 -4.16 -2.35
CA MET A 422 -21.18 -3.96 -1.27
C MET A 422 -21.71 -3.03 -0.18
N ILE A 423 -22.31 -1.90 -0.57
CA ILE A 423 -22.90 -0.92 0.36
C ILE A 423 -24.08 -1.54 1.13
N ALA A 424 -24.97 -2.26 0.44
CA ALA A 424 -26.10 -2.94 1.08
C ALA A 424 -25.64 -3.99 2.10
N CYS A 425 -24.67 -4.84 1.74
CA CYS A 425 -24.11 -5.83 2.67
C CYS A 425 -23.43 -5.16 3.88
N PHE A 426 -22.83 -3.98 3.69
CA PHE A 426 -22.25 -3.18 4.77
C PHE A 426 -23.33 -2.76 5.76
N GLU A 427 -24.43 -2.17 5.26
CA GLU A 427 -25.58 -1.76 6.09
C GLU A 427 -26.23 -2.94 6.82
N GLU A 428 -26.47 -4.04 6.11
CA GLU A 428 -27.03 -5.27 6.67
C GLU A 428 -26.14 -5.81 7.82
N SER A 429 -24.82 -5.81 7.63
CA SER A 429 -23.87 -6.31 8.63
C SER A 429 -23.78 -5.40 9.85
N LEU A 430 -23.81 -4.08 9.67
CA LEU A 430 -23.87 -3.13 10.78
C LEU A 430 -25.18 -3.29 11.55
N THR A 431 -26.31 -3.32 10.86
CA THR A 431 -27.63 -3.45 11.47
C THR A 431 -27.75 -4.73 12.29
N GLU A 432 -27.24 -5.85 11.76
CA GLU A 432 -27.21 -7.13 12.47
C GLU A 432 -26.40 -7.05 13.77
N LEU A 433 -25.21 -6.44 13.74
CA LEU A 433 -24.36 -6.30 14.93
C LEU A 433 -24.90 -5.29 15.95
N ILE A 434 -25.54 -4.21 15.49
CA ILE A 434 -26.24 -3.24 16.36
C ILE A 434 -27.38 -3.94 17.09
N ALA A 435 -28.21 -4.72 16.38
CA ALA A 435 -29.38 -5.37 16.95
C ALA A 435 -29.06 -6.34 18.10
N VAL A 436 -27.86 -6.93 18.10
CA VAL A 436 -27.38 -7.83 19.15
C VAL A 436 -26.40 -7.18 20.13
N GLY A 437 -26.20 -5.86 20.03
CA GLY A 437 -25.41 -5.08 20.98
C GLY A 437 -23.90 -5.22 20.86
N PHE A 438 -23.37 -5.69 19.71
CA PHE A 438 -21.92 -5.78 19.49
C PHE A 438 -21.28 -4.47 19.04
N ILE A 439 -22.06 -3.51 18.54
CA ILE A 439 -21.57 -2.17 18.20
C ILE A 439 -22.18 -1.17 19.17
N PRO A 440 -21.36 -0.40 19.93
CA PRO A 440 -21.88 0.63 20.80
C PRO A 440 -22.42 1.81 19.97
N ALA A 441 -23.41 2.52 20.52
CA ALA A 441 -23.84 3.79 19.95
C ALA A 441 -22.70 4.82 20.03
N TYR A 442 -22.56 5.61 18.97
CA TYR A 442 -21.52 6.62 18.82
C TYR A 442 -22.10 7.86 18.14
N GLU A 443 -21.99 8.99 18.83
CA GLU A 443 -22.29 10.28 18.22
C GLU A 443 -21.05 10.74 17.47
N HIS A 444 -21.15 10.77 16.14
CA HIS A 444 -20.10 11.39 15.35
C HIS A 444 -20.03 12.88 15.70
N PRO A 445 -18.83 13.46 15.78
CA PRO A 445 -18.69 14.91 15.78
C PRO A 445 -19.50 15.49 14.61
N ALA A 446 -20.06 16.69 14.78
CA ALA A 446 -20.61 17.42 13.64
C ALA A 446 -19.61 17.36 12.49
N ALA A 447 -20.10 17.23 11.26
CA ALA A 447 -19.22 17.16 10.10
C ALA A 447 -18.42 18.46 10.03
N ASP A 448 -17.25 18.48 10.65
CA ASP A 448 -16.31 19.58 10.51
C ASP A 448 -15.84 19.53 9.07
N GLU A 449 -16.35 20.47 8.29
CA GLU A 449 -15.77 20.86 7.02
C GLU A 449 -14.27 21.25 7.18
N ASN A 450 -13.77 21.39 8.42
CA ASN A 450 -12.42 21.83 8.78
C ASN A 450 -11.48 20.79 9.42
N LYS A 451 -11.82 19.50 9.55
CA LYS A 451 -10.84 18.47 9.96
C LYS A 451 -9.87 18.08 8.83
N ASN A 452 -9.27 19.08 8.21
CA ASN A 452 -8.18 18.89 7.28
C ASN A 452 -6.89 18.71 8.09
N LEU A 453 -6.51 17.47 8.40
CA LEU A 453 -5.20 17.18 9.02
C LEU A 453 -4.02 17.68 8.17
N ASN A 454 -4.25 18.08 6.92
CA ASN A 454 -3.23 18.64 6.04
C ASN A 454 -3.01 20.16 6.26
N GLN A 455 -3.82 20.83 7.08
CA GLN A 455 -3.66 22.25 7.44
C GLN A 455 -3.84 22.48 8.95
N PRO A 456 -3.02 23.33 9.59
CA PRO A 456 -3.21 23.68 10.99
C PRO A 456 -4.54 24.43 11.18
N PRO A 457 -5.37 24.05 12.16
CA PRO A 457 -6.66 24.70 12.41
C PRO A 457 -6.48 26.12 12.98
N VAL A 458 -5.34 26.40 13.61
CA VAL A 458 -5.00 27.72 14.15
C VAL A 458 -3.52 28.06 13.90
N PRO A 459 -3.15 29.35 13.74
CA PRO A 459 -1.76 29.77 13.60
C PRO A 459 -0.90 29.28 14.78
N GLY A 460 0.29 28.75 14.47
CA GLY A 460 1.23 28.24 15.48
C GLY A 460 0.91 26.83 16.00
N ALA A 461 -0.19 26.20 15.57
CA ALA A 461 -0.44 24.80 15.86
C ALA A 461 0.62 23.91 15.19
N LYS A 462 1.15 22.96 15.96
CA LYS A 462 2.11 21.95 15.52
C LYS A 462 1.42 20.60 15.47
N LEU A 463 1.68 19.85 14.40
CA LEU A 463 1.20 18.49 14.29
C LEU A 463 2.03 17.59 15.23
N GLY A 464 1.34 16.85 16.09
CA GLY A 464 1.92 15.91 17.03
C GLY A 464 1.10 14.62 17.08
N LYS A 465 1.23 13.87 18.18
CA LYS A 465 0.42 12.68 18.45
C LYS A 465 -0.37 12.84 19.73
N ASP A 466 -1.64 12.50 19.70
CA ASP A 466 -2.48 12.37 20.88
C ASP A 466 -2.05 11.18 21.75
N LYS A 467 -2.75 11.01 22.88
CA LYS A 467 -2.52 9.94 23.85
C LYS A 467 -2.69 8.53 23.25
N ASP A 468 -3.46 8.40 22.17
CA ASP A 468 -3.77 7.15 21.49
C ASP A 468 -2.85 6.94 20.27
N GLY A 469 -1.90 7.85 20.05
CA GLY A 469 -0.94 7.82 18.95
C GLY A 469 -1.48 8.34 17.62
N ASN A 470 -2.68 8.91 17.59
CA ASN A 470 -3.24 9.52 16.39
C ASN A 470 -2.64 10.92 16.17
N PRO A 471 -2.44 11.34 14.91
CA PRO A 471 -2.07 12.71 14.62
C PRO A 471 -3.10 13.70 15.15
N ALA A 472 -2.66 14.72 15.86
CA ALA A 472 -3.50 15.80 16.33
C ALA A 472 -2.72 17.12 16.28
N TRP A 473 -3.44 18.23 16.19
CA TRP A 473 -2.84 19.56 16.24
C TRP A 473 -2.68 19.99 17.69
N PHE A 474 -1.57 20.64 18.01
CA PHE A 474 -1.25 21.10 19.36
C PHE A 474 -0.76 22.55 19.34
N VAL A 475 -1.19 23.35 20.30
CA VAL A 475 -0.69 24.71 20.52
C VAL A 475 0.10 24.76 21.83
N SER A 476 1.08 25.68 21.92
CA SER A 476 1.79 25.90 23.18
C SER A 476 0.84 26.41 24.25
N ASP A 477 0.92 25.85 25.46
CA ASP A 477 0.20 26.37 26.61
C ASP A 477 0.77 27.74 26.97
N GLU A 478 -0.06 28.79 26.89
CA GLU A 478 0.35 30.16 27.22
C GLU A 478 0.81 30.31 28.68
N LYS A 479 0.35 29.43 29.57
CA LYS A 479 0.71 29.44 31.00
C LYS A 479 1.94 28.58 31.30
N GLU A 480 2.22 27.58 30.47
CA GLU A 480 3.38 26.71 30.57
C GLU A 480 3.98 26.45 29.17
N PRO A 481 4.88 27.32 28.66
CA PRO A 481 5.33 27.29 27.26
C PRO A 481 5.99 25.97 26.79
N VAL A 482 6.40 25.13 27.74
CA VAL A 482 6.97 23.78 27.52
C VAL A 482 5.91 22.67 27.38
N LYS A 483 4.65 22.95 27.72
CA LYS A 483 3.52 22.04 27.53
C LYS A 483 2.74 22.45 26.28
N TYR A 484 2.23 21.44 25.60
CA TYR A 484 1.42 21.58 24.40
C TYR A 484 0.02 21.06 24.69
N LEU A 485 -0.99 21.89 24.46
CA LEU A 485 -2.39 21.52 24.59
C LEU A 485 -2.88 21.03 23.23
N MET A 486 -3.53 19.87 23.21
CA MET A 486 -4.21 19.40 22.01
C MET A 486 -5.27 20.44 21.64
N VAL A 487 -5.30 20.85 20.38
CA VAL A 487 -6.37 21.68 19.83
C VAL A 487 -7.61 20.79 19.79
N THR A 488 -8.37 20.81 20.89
CA THR A 488 -9.75 20.34 20.94
C THR A 488 -10.60 21.52 20.56
N GLU A 489 -11.34 21.42 19.45
CA GLU A 489 -12.42 22.37 19.17
C GLU A 489 -13.51 22.28 20.24
#